data_AF-Q4SWR4-F1
#
_entry.id   AF-Q4SWR4-F1
#
_cell.length_a   1.000
_cell.length_b   1.000
_cell.length_c   1.000
_cell.angle_alpha   90.00
_cell.angle_beta   90.00
_cell.angle_gamma   90.00
#
_symmetry.space_group_name_H-M   'P 1'
#
loop_
_entity.id
_entity.type
_entity.pdbx_description
1 polymer ?
#
loop_
_entity_poly.entity_id
_entity_poly.type
_entity_poly.pdbx_seq_one_letter_code
_entity_poly.pdbx_strand_id
1 'polypeptide(L)' 'MAVGSADPWMSAMACQSSCSCSSTRISCVDPERGISAFPILQSEAEMENITDIYIVNQSSFSSINDKDLHYYKNLRNL' A
#
# COMPACT_ATOMS: atom_id res chain seq x y z
N MET A 1 -5.15 4.80 21.99
CA MET A 1 -4.77 3.44 21.57
C MET A 1 -5.41 3.26 20.19
N ALA A 2 -4.75 3.38 19.05
CA ALA A 2 -3.51 2.75 18.64
C ALA A 2 -2.34 3.74 18.47
N VAL A 3 -1.20 3.31 18.99
CA VAL A 3 0.12 3.87 18.75
C VAL A 3 0.63 3.26 17.45
N GLY A 4 0.86 4.07 16.42
CA GLY A 4 1.75 3.69 15.32
C GLY A 4 3.14 4.12 15.73
N SER A 5 3.90 3.19 16.33
CA SER A 5 5.25 3.41 16.82
C SER A 5 6.14 3.98 15.71
N ALA A 6 6.69 5.17 15.99
CA ALA A 6 7.83 5.69 15.27
C ALA A 6 9.08 5.00 15.84
N ASP A 7 9.62 4.03 15.12
CA ASP A 7 10.95 3.48 15.35
C ASP A 7 11.96 4.28 14.50
N PRO A 8 12.93 5.02 15.09
CA PRO A 8 13.79 5.96 14.38
C PRO A 8 14.84 5.37 13.42
N TRP A 9 14.85 4.06 13.18
CA TRP A 9 15.79 3.42 12.25
C TRP A 9 15.19 2.16 11.64
N MET A 10 14.33 2.31 10.64
CA MET A 10 14.26 1.40 9.48
C MET A 10 13.74 2.24 8.33
N SER A 11 14.40 2.14 7.17
CA SER A 11 14.06 2.78 5.90
C SER A 11 12.56 3.03 5.81
N ALA A 12 12.17 4.30 5.80
CA ALA A 12 10.79 4.68 5.56
C ALA A 12 10.41 4.09 4.21
N MET A 13 9.74 2.94 4.22
CA MET A 13 8.97 2.49 3.07
C MET A 13 8.10 3.69 2.73
N ALA A 14 8.34 4.29 1.59
CA ALA A 14 7.61 5.45 1.12
C ALA A 14 6.20 5.03 0.69
N CYS A 15 5.45 4.51 1.65
CA CYS A 15 4.05 4.20 1.55
C CYS A 15 3.30 5.51 1.49
N GLN A 16 2.27 5.57 0.64
CA GLN A 16 1.39 6.72 0.57
C GLN A 16 0.79 6.99 1.96
N SER A 17 0.69 8.26 2.37
CA SER A 17 0.27 8.66 3.74
C SER A 17 -1.11 8.16 4.19
N SER A 18 -1.92 7.72 3.23
CA SER A 18 -3.26 7.15 3.41
C SER A 18 -3.26 5.63 3.65
N CYS A 19 -2.11 4.97 3.54
CA CYS A 19 -1.97 3.52 3.67
C CYS A 19 -0.93 3.15 4.74
N SER A 20 -1.08 1.96 5.29
CA SER A 20 -0.07 1.31 6.12
C SER A 20 0.62 0.22 5.31
N CYS A 21 1.95 0.31 5.19
CA CYS A 21 2.75 -0.70 4.51
C CYS A 21 3.59 -1.50 5.50
N SER A 22 3.82 -2.75 5.14
CA SER A 22 4.80 -3.67 5.73
C SER A 22 5.62 -4.28 4.59
N SER A 23 6.61 -5.09 4.93
CA SER A 23 7.49 -5.73 3.93
C SER A 23 6.76 -6.62 2.91
N THR A 24 5.55 -7.11 3.22
CA THR A 24 4.77 -7.98 2.32
C THR A 24 3.33 -7.57 2.12
N ARG A 25 2.85 -6.55 2.84
CA ARG A 25 1.44 -6.16 2.83
C ARG A 25 1.23 -4.65 2.81
N ILE A 26 0.32 -4.20 1.95
CA ILE A 26 -0.20 -2.81 1.91
C ILE A 26 -1.65 -2.82 2.39
N SER A 27 -2.04 -1.84 3.20
CA SER A 27 -3.41 -1.70 3.70
C SER A 27 -3.87 -0.24 3.66
N CYS A 28 -4.89 0.02 2.84
CA CYS A 28 -5.53 1.32 2.65
C CYS A 28 -7.01 1.18 3.06
N VAL A 29 -7.30 1.41 4.34
CA VAL A 29 -8.65 1.21 4.93
C VAL A 29 -9.23 2.47 5.54
N ASP A 30 -8.47 3.57 5.55
CA ASP A 30 -8.87 4.85 6.13
C ASP A 30 -9.69 5.65 5.11
N PRO A 31 -11.01 5.87 5.34
CA PRO A 31 -11.86 6.56 4.40
C PRO A 31 -11.69 8.09 4.44
N GLU A 32 -11.11 8.65 5.52
CA GLU A 32 -10.97 10.10 5.68
C GLU A 32 -9.80 10.65 4.86
N ARG A 33 -8.68 9.93 4.84
CA ARG A 33 -7.52 10.27 4.01
C ARG A 33 -7.76 9.88 2.56
N GLY A 34 -8.38 8.72 2.34
CA GLY A 34 -8.69 8.20 1.02
C GLY A 34 -7.46 7.96 0.13
N ILE A 35 -7.63 7.21 -0.95
CA ILE A 35 -6.67 7.16 -2.05
C ILE A 35 -7.40 7.51 -3.35
N SER A 36 -6.69 8.16 -4.26
CA SER A 36 -7.16 8.51 -5.60
C SER A 36 -6.52 7.64 -6.69
N ALA A 37 -5.51 6.85 -6.33
CA ALA A 37 -4.76 5.98 -7.23
C ALA A 37 -4.30 4.73 -6.48
N PHE A 38 -3.96 3.68 -7.24
CA PHE A 38 -3.43 2.44 -6.70
C PHE A 38 -2.09 2.73 -5.98
N PRO A 39 -1.83 2.12 -4.81
CA PRO A 39 -0.59 2.37 -4.08
C PRO A 39 0.61 1.94 -4.92
N ILE A 40 1.65 2.78 -4.96
CA ILE A 40 2.93 2.53 -5.63
C ILE A 40 4.04 2.76 -4.61
N LEU A 41 4.98 1.82 -4.51
CA LEU A 41 6.16 1.97 -3.66
C LEU A 41 7.32 2.59 -4.45
N GLN A 42 8.31 3.14 -3.74
CA GLN A 42 9.44 3.81 -4.37
C GLN A 42 10.40 2.85 -5.08
N SER A 43 10.42 1.57 -4.70
CA SER A 43 11.29 0.56 -5.31
C SER A 43 10.50 -0.60 -5.90
N GLU A 44 10.87 -1.02 -7.11
CA GLU A 44 10.36 -2.25 -7.72
C GLU A 44 10.64 -3.48 -6.87
N ALA A 45 11.81 -3.53 -6.21
CA ALA A 45 12.15 -4.63 -5.32
C ALA A 45 11.19 -4.72 -4.11
N GLU A 46 10.73 -3.58 -3.59
CA GLU A 46 9.72 -3.57 -2.53
C GLU A 46 8.36 -4.05 -3.06
N MET A 47 7.95 -3.59 -4.25
CA MET A 47 6.70 -4.02 -4.88
C MET A 47 6.70 -5.52 -5.19
N GLU A 48 7.84 -6.07 -5.60
CA GLU A 48 8.01 -7.51 -5.80
C GLU A 48 7.92 -8.31 -4.48
N ASN A 49 8.19 -7.70 -3.32
CA ASN A 49 8.04 -8.39 -2.03
C ASN A 49 6.60 -8.36 -1.49
N ILE A 50 5.74 -7.48 -2.01
CA ILE A 50 4.33 -7.40 -1.60
C ILE A 50 3.55 -8.59 -2.17
N THR A 51 2.87 -9.30 -1.28
CA THR A 51 2.00 -10.43 -1.59
C THR A 51 0.53 -10.12 -1.37
N ASP A 52 0.22 -9.11 -0.56
CA ASP A 52 -1.14 -8.80 -0.12
C ASP A 52 -1.41 -7.30 -0.16
N ILE A 53 -2.48 -6.89 -0.83
CA ILE A 53 -2.95 -5.50 -0.84
C ILE A 53 -4.41 -5.49 -0.38
N TYR A 54 -4.74 -4.64 0.59
CA TYR A 54 -6.10 -4.49 1.09
C TYR A 54 -6.58 -3.07 0.88
N ILE A 55 -7.57 -2.89 0.00
CA ILE A 55 -8.19 -1.59 -0.29
C ILE A 55 -9.65 -1.66 0.13
N VAL A 56 -10.01 -0.94 1.18
CA VAL A 56 -11.37 -0.97 1.74
C VAL A 56 -11.88 0.44 1.99
N ASN A 57 -13.15 0.67 1.65
CA ASN A 57 -13.87 1.91 1.92
C ASN A 57 -13.20 3.17 1.32
N GLN A 58 -12.57 3.03 0.16
CA GLN A 58 -11.87 4.12 -0.55
C GLN A 58 -12.79 4.74 -1.61
N SER A 59 -13.62 5.71 -1.22
CA SER A 59 -14.66 6.29 -2.10
C SER A 59 -14.11 6.99 -3.35
N SER A 60 -12.92 7.57 -3.25
CA SER A 60 -12.23 8.26 -4.34
C SER A 60 -11.44 7.33 -5.25
N PHE A 61 -11.38 6.03 -4.92
CA PHE A 61 -10.67 5.02 -5.67
C PHE A 61 -11.66 4.17 -6.46
N SER A 62 -11.65 4.33 -7.79
CA SER A 62 -12.72 3.79 -8.64
C SER A 62 -12.36 2.48 -9.32
N SER A 63 -11.10 2.25 -9.70
CA SER A 63 -10.73 1.14 -10.56
C SER A 63 -9.25 0.76 -10.43
N ILE A 64 -8.99 -0.53 -10.63
CA ILE A 64 -7.66 -1.14 -10.71
C ILE A 64 -7.54 -1.72 -12.12
N ASN A 65 -6.39 -1.53 -12.77
CA ASN A 65 -6.09 -2.07 -14.09
C ASN A 65 -4.78 -2.88 -14.10
N ASP A 66 -4.50 -3.57 -15.21
CA ASP A 66 -3.31 -4.42 -15.36
C ASP A 66 -1.98 -3.66 -15.19
N LYS A 67 -1.94 -2.36 -15.53
CA LYS A 67 -0.73 -1.55 -15.35
C LYS A 67 -0.46 -1.25 -13.88
N ASP A 68 -1.50 -1.14 -13.06
CA ASP A 68 -1.36 -0.93 -11.62
C ASP A 68 -0.73 -2.16 -10.95
N LEU A 69 -1.00 -3.35 -11.48
CA LEU A 69 -0.49 -4.62 -10.97
C LEU A 69 0.88 -5.01 -11.55
N HIS A 70 1.34 -4.31 -12.58
CA HIS A 70 2.53 -4.68 -13.36
C HIS A 70 3.79 -4.89 -12.50
N TYR A 71 3.97 -4.05 -11.47
CA TYR A 71 5.13 -4.08 -10.58
C TYR A 71 4.97 -5.03 -9.39
N TYR A 72 3.75 -5.50 -9.10
CA TYR A 72 3.43 -6.36 -7.97
C TYR A 72 3.44 -7.84 -8.38
N LYS A 73 4.59 -8.32 -8.89
CA LYS A 73 4.71 -9.63 -9.55
C LYS A 73 4.41 -10.82 -8.65
N ASN A 74 4.57 -10.68 -7.33
CA ASN A 74 4.31 -11.74 -6.35
C ASN A 74 2.97 -11.55 -5.62
N LEU A 75 2.12 -10.63 -6.08
CA LEU A 75 0.81 -10.38 -5.48
C LEU A 75 -0.07 -11.63 -5.57
N ARG A 76 -0.67 -12.00 -4.43
CA ARG A 76 -1.53 -13.17 -4.28
C ARG A 76 -2.95 -12.79 -3.93
N ASN A 77 -3.12 -11.73 -3.13
CA ASN A 77 -4.41 -11.29 -2.62
C ASN A 77 -4.58 -9.79 -2.82
N LEU A 78 -5.76 -9.41 -3.32
CA LEU A 78 -6.18 -8.04 -3.57
C LEU A 78 -7.66 -7.86 -3.23
#